data_AF-A0A7W6G0Q1-F1
#
_entry.id   AF-A0A7W6G0Q1-F1
#
_cell.length_a   1.000
_cell.length_b   1.000
_cell.length_c   1.000
_cell.angle_alpha   90.00
_cell.angle_beta   90.00
_cell.angle_gamma   90.00
#
_symmetry.space_group_name_H-M   'P 1'
#
loop_
_entity.id
_entity.type
_entity.pdbx_description
1 polymer ?
#
loop_
_entity_poly.entity_id
_entity_poly.type
_entity_poly.pdbx_seq_one_letter_code
_entity_poly.pdbx_strand_id
1 'polypeptide(L)'
;MIGPLYRLEQYVREALLRDAFPEYEDPLTRRVARAVHSLPPFHRQLFCLVRYDGWSYEEIAARLDISVRRVEIEMGRTILLLSRSLRRQERKGW
;
A
#
# COMPACT_ATOMS: atom_id res chain seq x y z
N MET A 1 -15.87 12.13 -7.18
CA MET A 1 -15.65 10.67 -7.07
C MET A 1 -14.44 10.29 -7.91
N ILE A 2 -13.28 10.06 -7.30
CA ILE A 2 -12.13 9.43 -7.96
C ILE A 2 -12.26 7.92 -7.72
N GLY A 3 -13.02 7.24 -8.58
CA GLY A 3 -12.99 5.77 -8.72
C GLY A 3 -11.83 5.34 -9.63
N PRO A 4 -11.89 4.13 -10.21
CA PRO A 4 -11.06 2.94 -9.95
C PRO A 4 -9.54 3.02 -10.25
N LEU A 5 -8.97 4.18 -10.59
CA LEU A 5 -7.61 4.28 -11.15
C LEU A 5 -6.49 3.75 -10.25
N TYR A 6 -6.54 4.05 -8.94
CA TYR A 6 -5.53 3.57 -8.00
C TYR A 6 -5.48 2.03 -7.91
N ARG A 7 -6.60 1.34 -8.23
CA ARG A 7 -6.63 -0.12 -8.26
C ARG A 7 -5.88 -0.64 -9.48
N LEU A 8 -6.14 -0.06 -10.66
CA LEU A 8 -5.42 -0.41 -11.88
C LEU A 8 -3.92 -0.11 -11.73
N GLU A 9 -3.58 1.04 -11.16
CA GLU A 9 -2.19 1.38 -10.86
C GLU A 9 -1.52 0.32 -9.97
N GLN A 10 -2.17 -0.09 -8.88
CA GLN A 10 -1.64 -1.16 -8.03
C GLN A 10 -1.45 -2.47 -8.80
N TYR A 11 -2.42 -2.86 -9.64
CA TYR A 11 -2.31 -4.08 -10.45
C TYR A 11 -1.12 -4.04 -11.41
N VAL A 12 -0.90 -2.91 -12.08
CA VAL A 12 0.25 -2.73 -12.98
C VAL A 12 1.55 -2.83 -12.17
N ARG A 13 1.63 -2.17 -11.02
CA ARG A 13 2.80 -2.25 -10.13
C ARG A 13 3.05 -3.67 -9.61
N GLU A 14 2.00 -4.43 -9.28
CA GLU A 14 2.11 -5.83 -8.87
C GLU A 14 2.74 -6.69 -9.96
N ALA A 15 2.32 -6.52 -11.22
CA ALA A 15 2.89 -7.25 -12.34
C ALA A 15 4.40 -6.96 -12.50
N LEU A 16 4.81 -5.70 -12.33
CA LEU A 16 6.21 -5.29 -12.39
C LEU A 16 7.06 -5.80 -11.21
N LEU A 17 6.42 -6.12 -10.08
CA LEU A 17 7.10 -6.53 -8.85
C LEU A 17 7.08 -8.04 -8.62
N ARG A 18 6.56 -8.84 -9.55
CA ARG A 18 6.39 -10.30 -9.39
C ARG A 18 7.66 -10.99 -8.88
N ASP A 19 8.78 -10.72 -9.52
CA ASP A 19 10.08 -11.33 -9.20
C ASP A 19 10.98 -10.42 -8.35
N ALA A 20 10.40 -9.36 -7.77
CA ALA A 20 11.14 -8.41 -6.94
C ALA A 20 11.41 -8.96 -5.53
N PHE A 21 12.40 -8.34 -4.89
CA PHE A 21 12.88 -8.65 -3.54
C PHE A 21 13.38 -10.09 -3.33
N PRO A 22 14.28 -10.60 -4.21
CA PRO A 22 14.88 -11.92 -4.02
C PRO A 22 15.64 -12.06 -2.69
N GLU A 23 16.14 -10.95 -2.13
CA GLU A 23 16.87 -10.89 -0.87
C GLU A 23 16.06 -11.33 0.36
N TYR A 24 14.73 -11.30 0.32
CA TYR A 24 13.89 -11.78 1.44
C TYR A 24 13.66 -13.29 1.33
N GLU A 25 14.45 -14.13 2.00
CA GLU A 25 14.31 -15.59 1.94
C GLU A 25 12.89 -16.08 2.31
N ASP A 26 12.30 -15.50 3.35
CA ASP A 26 10.93 -15.83 3.79
C ASP A 26 9.87 -15.42 2.75
N PRO A 27 9.10 -16.38 2.19
CA PRO A 27 8.06 -16.10 1.21
C PRO A 27 6.99 -15.13 1.70
N LEU A 28 6.65 -15.15 2.99
CA LEU A 28 5.66 -14.24 3.56
C LEU A 28 6.18 -12.80 3.55
N THR A 29 7.40 -12.58 4.04
CA THR A 29 8.07 -11.27 4.05
C THR A 29 8.19 -10.70 2.65
N ARG A 30 8.62 -11.52 1.68
CA ARG A 30 8.69 -11.09 0.27
C ARG A 30 7.32 -10.68 -0.28
N ARG A 31 6.27 -11.43 0.02
CA ARG A 31 4.90 -11.08 -0.38
C ARG A 31 4.44 -9.76 0.23
N VAL A 32 4.72 -9.55 1.51
CA VAL A 32 4.42 -8.29 2.21
C VAL A 32 5.18 -7.13 1.57
N ALA A 33 6.48 -7.28 1.30
CA ALA A 33 7.27 -6.27 0.60
C ALA A 33 6.65 -5.89 -0.75
N ARG A 34 6.31 -6.88 -1.59
CA ARG A 34 5.63 -6.64 -2.88
C ARG A 34 4.28 -5.96 -2.72
N ALA A 35 3.51 -6.32 -1.70
CA ALA A 35 2.21 -5.70 -1.42
C ALA A 35 2.37 -4.22 -1.03
N VAL A 36 3.33 -3.89 -0.17
CA VAL A 36 3.61 -2.51 0.25
C VAL A 36 4.19 -1.68 -0.90
N HIS A 37 5.11 -2.24 -1.68
CA HIS A 37 5.73 -1.53 -2.80
C HIS A 37 4.82 -1.38 -4.03
N SER A 38 3.81 -2.25 -4.17
CA SER A 38 2.80 -2.09 -5.22
C SER A 38 1.73 -1.04 -4.90
N LEU A 39 1.66 -0.55 -3.65
CA LEU A 39 0.71 0.49 -3.29
C LEU A 39 0.86 1.72 -4.20
N PRO A 40 -0.26 2.36 -4.58
CA PRO A 40 -0.23 3.67 -5.23
C PRO A 40 0.57 4.68 -4.38
N PRO A 41 1.33 5.60 -4.98
CA PRO A 41 2.30 6.46 -4.29
C PRO A 41 1.76 7.13 -3.03
N PHE A 42 0.58 7.72 -3.12
CA PHE A 42 -0.07 8.38 -1.98
C PHE A 42 -0.38 7.40 -0.83
N HIS A 43 -0.90 6.21 -1.16
CA HIS A 43 -1.25 5.20 -0.15
C HIS A 43 0.03 4.58 0.46
N ARG A 44 1.09 4.40 -0.34
CA ARG A 44 2.40 3.97 0.15
C ARG A 44 2.99 4.99 1.12
N GLN A 45 3.00 6.27 0.74
CA GLN A 45 3.49 7.35 1.59
C GLN A 45 2.71 7.40 2.91
N LEU A 46 1.38 7.35 2.83
CA LEU A 46 0.53 7.37 4.02
C LEU A 46 0.81 6.18 4.94
N PHE A 47 0.89 4.97 4.38
CA PHE A 47 1.22 3.76 5.15
C PHE A 47 2.58 3.87 5.83
N CYS A 48 3.60 4.35 5.11
CA CYS A 48 4.96 4.45 5.63
C CYS A 48 5.07 5.45 6.79
N LEU A 49 4.43 6.63 6.66
CA LEU A 49 4.40 7.63 7.73
C LEU A 49 3.81 7.05 9.03
N VAL A 50 2.70 6.31 8.92
CA VAL A 50 2.05 5.69 10.09
C VAL A 50 2.90 4.53 10.63
N ARG A 51 3.33 3.61 9.76
CA ARG A 51 3.84 2.30 10.19
C ARG A 51 5.33 2.28 10.50
N TYR A 52 6.12 3.08 9.78
CA TYR A 52 7.58 3.09 9.90
C TYR A 52 8.07 4.36 10.58
N ASP A 53 7.49 5.52 10.26
CA ASP A 53 7.92 6.79 10.85
C ASP A 53 7.19 7.12 12.16
N GLY A 54 6.10 6.41 12.47
CA GLY A 54 5.36 6.54 13.73
C GLY A 54 4.51 7.81 13.86
N TRP A 55 4.18 8.46 12.75
CA TRP A 55 3.41 9.71 12.75
C TRP A 55 1.95 9.46 13.15
N SER A 56 1.40 10.38 13.95
CA SER A 56 -0.03 10.47 14.24
C SER A 56 -0.82 10.94 13.02
N TYR A 57 -2.14 10.72 13.02
CA TYR A 57 -2.99 11.16 11.92
C TYR A 57 -3.08 12.69 11.86
N GLU A 58 -2.96 13.37 12.99
CA GLU A 58 -2.88 14.82 13.13
C GLU A 58 -1.62 15.39 12.48
N GLU A 59 -0.46 14.80 12.75
CA GLU A 59 0.82 15.22 12.13
C GLU A 59 0.80 15.01 10.61
N ILE A 60 0.23 13.89 10.15
CA ILE A 60 0.07 13.59 8.73
C ILE A 60 -0.90 14.57 8.07
N ALA A 61 -2.04 14.85 8.71
CA ALA A 61 -3.04 15.79 8.23
C ALA A 61 -2.44 17.19 8.04
N ALA A 62 -1.69 17.67 9.04
CA ALA A 62 -0.98 18.95 8.97
C ALA A 62 0.08 18.95 7.87
N ARG A 63 0.87 17.87 7.73
CA ARG A 63 1.93 17.78 6.72
C ARG A 63 1.42 17.70 5.29
N LEU A 64 0.30 17.01 5.07
CA LEU A 64 -0.26 16.80 3.72
C LEU A 64 -1.32 17.85 3.36
N ASP A 65 -1.58 18.82 4.23
CA ASP A 65 -2.62 19.84 4.08
C ASP A 65 -4.01 19.24 3.76
N ILE A 66 -4.42 18.28 4.60
CA ILE A 66 -5.70 17.59 4.50
C ILE A 66 -6.34 17.45 5.88
N SER A 67 -7.65 17.16 5.94
CA SER A 67 -8.30 16.88 7.22
C SER A 67 -7.88 15.53 7.81
N VAL A 68 -7.86 15.41 9.14
CA VAL A 68 -7.68 14.13 9.85
C VAL A 68 -8.70 13.10 9.35
N ARG A 69 -9.95 13.51 9.11
CA ARG A 69 -10.98 12.64 8.52
C ARG A 69 -10.57 12.08 7.15
N ARG A 70 -9.89 12.85 6.32
CA ARG A 70 -9.37 12.37 5.04
C ARG A 70 -8.24 11.37 5.26
N VAL A 71 -7.33 11.61 6.22
CA VAL A 71 -6.29 10.63 6.61
C VAL A 71 -6.90 9.29 6.99
N GLU A 72 -7.92 9.28 7.86
CA GLU A 72 -8.62 8.05 8.27
C GLU A 72 -9.22 7.28 7.08
N ILE A 73 -9.94 7.98 6.20
CA ILE A 73 -10.60 7.38 5.03
C ILE A 73 -9.57 6.77 4.08
N GLU A 74 -8.49 7.50 3.79
CA GLU A 74 -7.45 7.03 2.89
C GLU A 74 -6.59 5.92 3.52
N MET A 75 -6.40 5.93 4.84
CA MET A 75 -5.73 4.83 5.54
C MET A 75 -6.57 3.56 5.51
N GLY A 76 -7.89 3.66 5.71
CA GLY A 76 -8.81 2.52 5.52
C GLY A 76 -8.76 1.94 4.10
N ARG A 77 -8.67 2.80 3.07
CA ARG A 77 -8.47 2.36 1.68
C ARG A 77 -7.11 1.71 1.46
N THR A 78 -6.06 2.23 2.08
CA THR A 78 -4.70 1.69 2.03
C THR A 78 -4.65 0.26 2.58
N ILE A 79 -5.26 0.02 3.74
CA ILE A 79 -5.36 -1.31 4.35
C ILE A 79 -6.14 -2.27 3.44
N LEU A 80 -7.23 -1.81 2.83
CA LEU A 80 -8.00 -2.60 1.87
C LEU A 80 -7.19 -2.98 0.62
N LEU A 81 -6.36 -2.06 0.11
CA LEU A 81 -5.46 -2.32 -1.02
C LEU A 81 -4.39 -3.35 -0.68
N LEU A 82 -3.75 -3.23 0.50
CA LEU A 82 -2.79 -4.23 1.00
C LEU A 82 -3.44 -5.61 1.13
N SER A 83 -4.60 -5.67 1.76
CA SER A 83 -5.34 -6.91 1.99
C SER A 83 -5.73 -7.60 0.68
N ARG A 84 -6.14 -6.82 -0.33
CA ARG A 84 -6.44 -7.33 -1.67
C ARG A 84 -5.20 -7.78 -2.41
N SER A 85 -4.10 -7.04 -2.30
CA SER A 85 -2.82 -7.42 -2.90
C SER A 85 -2.37 -8.77 -2.35
N LEU A 86 -2.28 -8.91 -1.02
CA LEU A 86 -1.85 -10.14 -0.35
C LEU A 86 -2.65 -11.37 -0.79
N ARG A 87 -3.98 -11.25 -0.90
CA ARG A 87 -4.86 -12.31 -1.41
C ARG A 87 -4.65 -12.63 -2.90
N ARG A 88 -4.27 -11.65 -3.72
CA ARG A 88 -3.92 -11.92 -5.12
C ARG A 88 -2.62 -12.71 -5.22
N GLN A 89 -1.65 -12.41 -4.36
CA GLN A 89 -0.35 -13.12 -4.35
C GLN A 89 -0.44 -14.58 -3.90
N GLU A 90 -1.58 -15.02 -3.35
CA GLU A 90 -1.82 -16.42 -2.97
C GLU A 90 -2.29 -17.27 -4.14
N ARG A 91 -2.72 -16.64 -5.24
CA ARG A 91 -3.28 -17.34 -6.38
C ARG A 91 -2.17 -18.02 -7.17
N LYS A 92 -2.45 -19.22 -7.66
CA LYS A 92 -1.56 -19.94 -8.57
C LYS A 92 -1.27 -19.08 -9.80
N GLY A 93 0.01 -18.88 -10.12
CA GLY A 93 0.45 -18.08 -11.28
C GLY A 93 0.50 -16.57 -11.04
N TRP A 94 0.30 -16.13 -9.79
CA TRP A 94 0.80 -14.83 -9.38
C TRP A 94 2.32 -14.78 -9.47
#